data_AF-A0A8T1X190-F1
#
_entry.id   AF-A0A8T1X190-F1
#
_cell.length_a   1.000
_cell.length_b   1.000
_cell.length_c   1.000
_cell.angle_alpha   90.00
_cell.angle_beta   90.00
_cell.angle_gamma   90.00
#
_symmetry.space_group_name_H-M   'P 1'
#
loop_
_entity.id
_entity.type
_entity.pdbx_description
1 polymer ?
#
loop_
_entity_poly.entity_id
_entity_poly.type
_entity_poly.pdbx_seq_one_letter_code
_entity_poly.pdbx_strand_id
1 'polypeptide(L)'
;MELSAEELGALRALFNVYDEDGSGCIGTEHIPEILEKLGRDATEELLNDLDECAGDSGMVGFENFVSLIQEHVLRQQQQEQELAGGSPGVDGDRLRPGPDPKVMEFIAILEEYRLKCEEDGNYLEAQRADSQLTALRRQEFKRQSKSLKARQIAERQDVQIAHNMQFNDFNQAWDQYMEEYDRMAQAYVKQMTEKHTADLAAFQDKLQQEILERPPKFSKELIEWRRRQHRLAQQKSYTEAQKIKQIADEVEADERSKMGDEWRTVFARKEAKLRQQQQAELAALLKRIDGRRKEHLKQRNLDSKRLLQRNRNVQSVLESKQVAEATKKIQDIKMGLMPRERAAPRGFNAIPPQARVIRAKKPSTSRHAELPSATSSPIDSQR
;
A
#
# COMPACT_ATOMS: atom_id res chain seq x y z
N MET A 1 12.78 19.29 0.94
CA MET A 1 11.40 19.48 1.42
C MET A 1 11.51 19.58 2.93
N GLU A 2 10.85 20.55 3.56
CA GLU A 2 10.85 20.68 5.03
C GLU A 2 10.05 19.52 5.66
N LEU A 3 10.35 19.16 6.91
CA LEU A 3 9.54 18.18 7.65
C LEU A 3 8.09 18.66 7.73
N SER A 4 7.11 17.75 7.63
CA SER A 4 5.71 18.16 7.71
C SER A 4 5.38 18.74 9.09
N ALA A 5 4.38 19.62 9.15
CA ALA A 5 3.95 20.23 10.42
C ALA A 5 3.50 19.19 11.46
N GLU A 6 3.00 18.03 11.00
CA GLU A 6 2.63 16.89 11.84
C GLU A 6 3.86 16.17 12.40
N GLU A 7 4.90 15.95 11.59
CA GLU A 7 6.18 15.36 12.03
C GLU A 7 6.93 16.28 13.00
N LEU A 8 6.96 17.59 12.74
CA LEU A 8 7.54 18.58 13.65
C LEU A 8 6.77 18.63 14.99
N GLY A 9 5.45 18.50 14.95
CA GLY A 9 4.60 18.37 16.14
C GLY A 9 4.92 17.11 16.95
N ALA A 10 5.09 15.95 16.29
CA ALA A 10 5.45 14.69 16.93
C ALA A 10 6.87 14.72 17.52
N LEU A 11 7.85 15.25 16.78
CA LEU A 11 9.22 15.49 17.25
C LEU A 11 9.23 16.35 18.51
N ARG A 12 8.48 17.47 18.52
CA ARG A 12 8.41 18.37 19.67
C ARG A 12 7.71 17.72 20.88
N ALA A 13 6.66 16.93 20.63
CA ALA A 13 5.98 16.21 21.70
C ALA A 13 6.89 15.15 22.36
N LEU A 14 7.72 14.46 21.58
CA LEU A 14 8.69 13.50 22.10
C LEU A 14 9.88 14.19 22.79
N PHE A 15 10.41 15.28 22.22
CA PHE A 15 11.50 16.05 22.83
C PHE A 15 11.10 16.55 24.23
N ASN A 16 9.90 17.12 24.36
CA ASN A 16 9.34 17.58 25.65
C ASN A 16 9.07 16.46 26.69
N VAL A 17 9.15 15.18 26.31
CA VAL A 17 9.05 14.06 27.26
C VAL A 17 10.41 13.74 27.92
N TYR A 18 11.52 14.13 27.27
CA TYR A 18 12.88 13.95 27.78
C TYR A 18 13.50 15.25 28.33
N ASP A 19 12.98 16.41 27.91
CA ASP A 19 13.26 17.74 28.48
C ASP A 19 12.44 17.95 29.78
N GLU A 20 12.74 17.16 30.83
CA GLU A 20 11.99 17.18 32.10
C GLU A 20 12.12 18.50 32.88
N ASP A 21 13.21 19.25 32.67
CA ASP A 21 13.47 20.54 33.33
C ASP A 21 12.99 21.75 32.52
N GLY A 22 12.56 21.54 31.27
CA GLY A 22 12.10 22.59 30.36
C GLY A 22 13.23 23.53 29.92
N SER A 23 14.46 23.03 29.90
CA SER A 23 15.65 23.76 29.44
C SER A 23 15.67 24.01 27.93
N GLY A 24 14.86 23.29 27.16
CA GLY A 24 14.85 23.34 25.68
C GLY A 24 15.97 22.51 25.04
N CYS A 25 16.70 21.74 25.85
CA CYS A 25 17.85 20.92 25.48
C CYS A 25 17.71 19.52 26.06
N ILE A 26 18.22 18.50 25.37
CA ILE A 26 18.30 17.12 25.88
C ILE A 26 19.71 16.56 25.69
N GLY A 27 20.09 15.61 26.55
CA GLY A 27 21.34 14.87 26.41
C GLY A 27 21.40 14.04 25.12
N THR A 28 22.59 13.95 24.51
CA THR A 28 22.79 13.13 23.29
C THR A 28 22.43 11.66 23.50
N GLU A 29 22.50 11.15 24.73
CA GLU A 29 22.12 9.78 25.09
C GLU A 29 20.64 9.44 24.86
N HIS A 30 19.75 10.44 24.87
CA HIS A 30 18.30 10.22 24.73
C HIS A 30 17.82 10.28 23.27
N ILE A 31 18.65 10.80 22.38
CA ILE A 31 18.29 11.00 20.97
C ILE A 31 18.06 9.68 20.20
N PRO A 32 18.84 8.59 20.40
CA PRO A 32 18.55 7.29 19.80
C PRO A 32 17.14 6.78 20.11
N GLU A 33 16.67 6.92 21.36
CA GLU A 33 15.33 6.47 21.77
C GLU A 33 14.21 7.30 21.11
N ILE A 34 14.42 8.60 20.92
CA ILE A 34 13.47 9.50 20.25
C ILE A 34 13.34 9.13 18.76
N LEU A 35 14.47 8.81 18.11
CA LEU A 35 14.49 8.35 16.71
C LEU A 35 13.80 6.99 16.55
N GLU A 36 14.09 6.02 17.44
CA GLU A 36 13.43 4.71 17.45
C GLU A 36 11.90 4.83 17.63
N LYS A 37 11.45 5.69 18.56
CA LYS A 37 10.01 5.97 18.77
C LYS A 37 9.32 6.64 17.57
N LEU A 38 10.07 7.28 16.68
CA LEU A 38 9.58 7.84 15.42
C LEU A 38 9.69 6.84 14.24
N GLY A 39 10.18 5.63 14.48
CA GLY A 39 10.41 4.63 13.43
C GLY A 39 11.52 5.03 12.46
N ARG A 40 12.50 5.81 12.92
CA ARG A 40 13.66 6.26 12.12
C ARG A 40 14.94 5.66 12.71
N ASP A 41 15.80 5.12 11.85
CA ASP A 41 17.05 4.50 12.28
C ASP A 41 18.08 5.57 12.72
N ALA A 42 18.60 5.43 13.94
CA ALA A 42 19.72 6.21 14.44
C ALA A 42 21.04 5.70 13.85
N THR A 43 21.36 6.14 12.63
CA THR A 43 22.61 5.85 11.94
C THR A 43 23.82 6.47 12.66
N GLU A 44 24.96 5.78 12.66
CA GLU A 44 26.22 6.29 13.24
C GLU A 44 26.63 7.66 12.66
N GLU A 45 26.33 7.95 11.39
CA GLU A 45 26.58 9.26 10.76
C GLU A 45 25.77 10.39 11.45
N LEU A 46 24.47 10.18 11.68
CA LEU A 46 23.62 11.14 12.39
C LEU A 46 24.03 11.30 13.87
N LEU A 47 24.46 10.22 14.53
CA LEU A 47 24.92 10.29 15.92
C LEU A 47 26.24 11.05 16.06
N ASN A 48 27.19 10.85 15.14
CA ASN A 48 28.42 11.64 15.10
C ASN A 48 28.12 13.13 14.82
N ASP A 49 27.26 13.45 13.85
CA ASP A 49 26.85 14.84 13.55
C ASP A 49 26.16 15.50 14.77
N LEU A 50 25.44 14.72 15.59
CA LEU A 50 24.82 15.18 16.85
C LEU A 50 25.84 15.43 17.97
N ASP A 51 26.80 14.52 18.17
CA ASP A 51 27.87 14.67 19.16
C ASP A 51 28.81 15.84 18.78
N GLU A 52 29.10 16.05 17.50
CA GLU A 52 29.84 17.23 17.01
C GLU A 52 29.07 18.54 17.26
N CYS A 53 27.74 18.53 17.14
CA CYS A 53 26.89 19.68 17.47
C CYS A 53 26.72 19.92 18.99
N ALA A 54 26.77 18.88 19.81
CA ALA A 54 26.72 18.98 21.27
C ALA A 54 28.05 19.44 21.88
N GLY A 55 29.17 19.06 21.25
CA GLY A 55 30.53 19.35 21.72
C GLY A 55 30.74 18.91 23.18
N ASP A 56 31.57 19.66 23.91
CA ASP A 56 31.86 19.39 25.34
C ASP A 56 30.63 19.53 26.27
N SER A 57 29.47 19.99 25.77
CA SER A 57 28.27 20.15 26.60
C SER A 57 27.41 18.89 26.71
N GLY A 58 27.50 17.96 25.76
CA GLY A 58 26.65 16.77 25.68
C GLY A 58 25.15 17.05 25.46
N MET A 59 24.76 18.31 25.25
CA MET A 59 23.36 18.76 25.17
C MET A 59 23.03 19.28 23.77
N VAL A 60 21.87 18.89 23.24
CA VAL A 60 21.36 19.34 21.94
C VAL A 60 20.01 20.05 22.11
N GLY A 61 19.93 21.30 21.65
CA GLY A 61 18.69 22.08 21.62
C GLY A 61 17.74 21.62 20.50
N PHE A 62 16.43 21.80 20.69
CA PHE A 62 15.40 21.34 19.75
C PHE A 62 15.60 21.81 18.30
N GLU A 63 15.98 23.07 18.09
CA GLU A 63 16.20 23.63 16.74
C GLU A 63 17.41 22.99 16.03
N ASN A 64 18.48 22.68 16.77
CA ASN A 64 19.66 21.99 16.24
C ASN A 64 19.32 20.54 15.88
N PHE A 65 18.61 19.84 16.77
CA PHE A 65 18.15 18.47 16.56
C PHE A 65 17.24 18.34 15.32
N VAL A 66 16.28 19.25 15.15
CA VAL A 66 15.41 19.29 13.96
C VAL A 66 16.21 19.59 12.70
N SER A 67 17.17 20.52 12.74
CA SER A 67 18.01 20.87 11.59
C SER A 67 18.86 19.68 11.12
N LEU A 68 19.49 18.95 12.06
CA LEU A 68 20.28 17.75 11.76
C LEU A 68 19.42 16.62 11.19
N ILE A 69 18.21 16.39 11.72
CA ILE A 69 17.28 15.42 11.13
C ILE A 69 16.87 15.83 9.71
N GLN A 70 16.58 17.11 9.47
CA GLN A 70 16.21 17.60 8.13
C GLN A 70 17.35 17.42 7.13
N GLU A 71 18.58 17.76 7.52
CA GLU A 71 19.75 17.59 6.67
C GLU A 71 20.04 16.11 6.40
N HIS A 72 19.99 15.25 7.41
CA HIS A 72 20.22 13.82 7.26
C HIS A 72 19.17 13.15 6.35
N VAL A 73 17.88 13.48 6.51
CA VAL A 73 16.81 13.03 5.60
C VAL A 73 17.04 13.51 4.16
N LEU A 74 17.53 14.74 3.98
CA LEU A 74 17.87 15.28 2.67
C LEU A 74 19.08 14.56 2.05
N ARG A 75 20.14 14.29 2.83
CA ARG A 75 21.33 13.53 2.40
C ARG A 75 20.97 12.09 2.01
N GLN A 76 20.13 11.41 2.78
CA GLN A 76 19.64 10.06 2.44
C GLN A 76 18.86 10.06 1.13
N GLN A 77 17.91 11.00 0.95
CA GLN A 77 17.15 11.11 -0.30
C GLN A 77 18.02 11.52 -1.51
N GLN A 78 19.08 12.31 -1.30
CA GLN A 78 20.05 12.61 -2.35
C GLN A 78 20.85 11.36 -2.76
N GLN A 79 21.33 10.55 -1.79
CA GLN A 79 21.97 9.26 -2.11
C GLN A 79 20.99 8.31 -2.85
N GLU A 80 19.72 8.26 -2.44
CA GLU A 80 18.70 7.44 -3.12
C GLU A 80 18.39 7.97 -4.53
N GLN A 81 18.33 9.29 -4.73
CA GLN A 81 18.15 9.89 -6.06
C GLN A 81 19.37 9.74 -6.96
N GLU A 82 20.60 9.79 -6.44
CA GLU A 82 21.81 9.45 -7.20
C GLU A 82 21.87 7.95 -7.57
N LEU A 83 21.26 7.07 -6.76
CA LEU A 83 21.09 5.66 -7.12
C LEU A 83 19.95 5.42 -8.13
N ALA A 84 18.91 6.27 -8.16
CA ALA A 84 17.71 6.07 -8.98
C ALA A 84 17.65 6.91 -10.28
N GLY A 85 18.34 8.05 -10.32
CA GLY A 85 18.27 9.07 -11.37
C GLY A 85 19.54 9.17 -12.21
N GLY A 86 19.83 8.15 -13.02
CA GLY A 86 21.03 8.14 -13.87
C GLY A 86 20.96 9.10 -15.06
N SER A 87 22.00 9.93 -15.23
CA SER A 87 22.28 10.57 -16.52
C SER A 87 23.06 9.60 -17.43
N PRO A 88 22.63 9.32 -18.67
CA PRO A 88 23.30 8.40 -19.58
C PRO A 88 24.49 9.10 -20.28
N GLY A 89 25.49 9.51 -19.51
CA GLY A 89 26.68 10.19 -20.02
C GLY A 89 27.83 10.23 -19.01
N VAL A 90 28.94 9.57 -19.36
CA VAL A 90 30.25 9.67 -18.67
C VAL A 90 30.31 9.11 -17.24
N ASP A 91 30.02 7.80 -17.05
CA ASP A 91 30.77 6.93 -16.10
C ASP A 91 30.43 5.43 -16.24
N GLY A 92 30.66 4.86 -17.44
CA GLY A 92 30.31 3.47 -17.77
C GLY A 92 31.11 2.35 -17.08
N ASP A 93 31.93 2.67 -16.06
CA ASP A 93 32.80 1.72 -15.34
C ASP A 93 32.26 1.38 -13.94
N ARG A 94 31.57 2.29 -13.24
CA ARG A 94 31.20 2.11 -11.81
C ARG A 94 30.04 1.13 -11.56
N LEU A 95 29.17 0.92 -12.54
CA LEU A 95 27.99 0.03 -12.46
C LEU A 95 28.08 -1.25 -13.31
N ARG A 96 29.25 -1.55 -13.90
CA ARG A 96 29.43 -2.76 -14.73
C ARG A 96 29.03 -4.04 -13.95
N PRO A 97 28.12 -4.88 -14.49
CA PRO A 97 27.81 -6.18 -13.91
C PRO A 97 29.02 -7.12 -13.89
N GLY A 98 29.54 -7.41 -12.70
CA GLY A 98 30.60 -8.41 -12.48
C GLY A 98 31.97 -7.81 -12.10
N PRO A 99 33.04 -8.60 -12.23
CA PRO A 99 34.40 -8.17 -11.90
C PRO A 99 34.92 -7.07 -12.82
N ASP A 100 35.65 -6.11 -12.26
CA ASP A 100 36.34 -5.10 -13.05
C ASP A 100 37.60 -5.73 -13.67
N PRO A 101 37.73 -5.79 -15.01
CA PRO A 101 38.87 -6.41 -15.67
C PRO A 101 40.22 -5.83 -15.21
N LYS A 102 40.30 -4.52 -14.97
CA LYS A 102 41.55 -3.84 -14.56
C LYS A 102 41.93 -4.22 -13.14
N VAL A 103 40.95 -4.28 -12.23
CA VAL A 103 41.19 -4.69 -10.83
C VAL A 103 41.58 -6.16 -10.77
N MET A 104 40.94 -7.02 -11.57
CA MET A 104 41.31 -8.44 -11.66
C MET A 104 42.72 -8.66 -12.24
N GLU A 105 43.11 -7.91 -13.26
CA GLU A 105 44.47 -7.93 -13.82
C GLU A 105 45.49 -7.44 -12.78
N PHE A 106 45.20 -6.36 -12.06
CA PHE A 106 46.09 -5.84 -11.03
C PHE A 106 46.24 -6.80 -9.83
N ILE A 107 45.15 -7.49 -9.43
CA ILE A 107 45.21 -8.58 -8.44
C ILE A 107 46.11 -9.72 -8.93
N ALA A 108 46.03 -10.12 -10.20
CA ALA A 108 46.88 -11.17 -10.75
C ALA A 108 48.37 -10.77 -10.77
N ILE A 109 48.68 -9.53 -11.17
CA ILE A 109 50.06 -9.00 -11.21
C ILE A 109 50.65 -8.90 -9.79
N LEU A 110 49.89 -8.39 -8.82
CA LEU A 110 50.34 -8.32 -7.43
C LEU A 110 50.53 -9.70 -6.79
N GLU A 111 49.75 -10.71 -7.20
CA GLU A 111 49.89 -12.08 -6.71
C GLU A 111 51.13 -12.78 -7.30
N GLU A 112 51.46 -12.53 -8.57
CA GLU A 112 52.74 -12.94 -9.16
C GLU A 112 53.93 -12.23 -8.50
N TYR A 113 53.81 -10.93 -8.22
CA TYR A 113 54.84 -10.16 -7.52
C TYR A 113 55.07 -10.67 -6.08
N ARG A 114 54.00 -10.94 -5.33
CA ARG A 114 54.10 -11.53 -3.97
C ARG A 114 54.86 -12.85 -3.99
N LEU A 115 54.50 -13.75 -4.90
CA LEU A 115 55.16 -15.06 -5.06
C LEU A 115 56.66 -14.91 -5.39
N LYS A 116 57.03 -13.95 -6.24
CA LYS A 116 58.45 -13.64 -6.53
C LYS A 116 59.20 -13.18 -5.28
N CYS A 117 58.64 -12.26 -4.50
CA CYS A 117 59.24 -11.82 -3.24
C CYS A 117 59.33 -12.95 -2.20
N GLU A 118 58.43 -13.93 -2.21
CA GLU A 118 58.52 -15.15 -1.39
C GLU A 118 59.65 -16.07 -1.85
N GLU A 119 59.82 -16.27 -3.17
CA GLU A 119 60.91 -17.08 -3.78
C GLU A 119 62.29 -16.46 -3.55
N ASP A 120 62.43 -15.13 -3.68
CA ASP A 120 63.67 -14.38 -3.46
C ASP A 120 64.01 -14.19 -1.96
N GLY A 121 63.09 -14.54 -1.05
CA GLY A 121 63.25 -14.39 0.41
C GLY A 121 63.00 -12.98 0.94
N ASN A 122 62.48 -12.07 0.12
CA ASN A 122 62.11 -10.70 0.48
C ASN A 122 60.73 -10.64 1.18
N TYR A 123 60.61 -11.30 2.33
CA TYR A 123 59.33 -11.46 3.05
C TYR A 123 58.63 -10.14 3.42
N LEU A 124 59.38 -9.04 3.64
CA LEU A 124 58.80 -7.71 3.93
C LEU A 124 58.10 -7.10 2.70
N GLU A 125 58.56 -7.41 1.49
CA GLU A 125 57.94 -6.94 0.25
C GLU A 125 56.73 -7.82 -0.10
N ALA A 126 56.84 -9.14 0.12
CA ALA A 126 55.71 -10.06 0.06
C ALA A 126 54.58 -9.66 1.02
N GLN A 127 54.89 -9.29 2.27
CA GLN A 127 53.89 -8.80 3.24
C GLN A 127 53.17 -7.53 2.76
N ARG A 128 53.89 -6.60 2.12
CA ARG A 128 53.30 -5.38 1.55
C ARG A 128 52.38 -5.71 0.37
N ALA A 129 52.82 -6.59 -0.52
CA ALA A 129 52.01 -7.06 -1.65
C ALA A 129 50.75 -7.81 -1.19
N ASP A 130 50.86 -8.67 -0.17
CA ASP A 130 49.71 -9.38 0.41
C ASP A 130 48.70 -8.45 1.08
N SER A 131 49.19 -7.42 1.76
CA SER A 131 48.36 -6.36 2.36
C SER A 131 47.59 -5.59 1.28
N GLN A 132 48.23 -5.27 0.16
CA GLN A 132 47.60 -4.61 -1.00
C GLN A 132 46.59 -5.53 -1.70
N LEU A 133 46.93 -6.80 -1.92
CA LEU A 133 46.02 -7.83 -2.46
C LEU A 133 44.76 -7.96 -1.60
N THR A 134 44.92 -8.04 -0.28
CA THR A 134 43.81 -8.15 0.68
C THR A 134 42.92 -6.91 0.64
N ALA A 135 43.50 -5.71 0.56
CA ALA A 135 42.74 -4.47 0.42
C ALA A 135 41.93 -4.42 -0.89
N LEU A 136 42.56 -4.75 -2.02
CA LEU A 136 41.92 -4.76 -3.35
C LEU A 136 40.81 -5.82 -3.44
N ARG A 137 41.07 -7.06 -3.00
CA ARG A 137 40.06 -8.12 -2.91
C ARG A 137 38.87 -7.68 -2.07
N ARG A 138 39.09 -6.97 -0.95
CA ARG A 138 38.02 -6.43 -0.08
C ARG A 138 37.24 -5.30 -0.76
N GLN A 139 37.90 -4.42 -1.50
CA GLN A 139 37.26 -3.32 -2.25
C GLN A 139 36.43 -3.84 -3.43
N GLU A 140 36.98 -4.78 -4.19
CA GLU A 140 36.33 -5.45 -5.32
C GLU A 140 35.09 -6.23 -4.86
N PHE A 141 35.23 -7.02 -3.78
CA PHE A 141 34.10 -7.71 -3.13
C PHE A 141 33.00 -6.73 -2.70
N LYS A 142 33.38 -5.58 -2.11
CA LYS A 142 32.42 -4.51 -1.74
C LYS A 142 31.72 -3.93 -2.97
N ARG A 143 32.41 -3.62 -4.08
CA ARG A 143 31.76 -3.08 -5.29
C ARG A 143 30.79 -4.09 -5.89
N GLN A 144 31.22 -5.33 -6.10
CA GLN A 144 30.37 -6.38 -6.67
C GLN A 144 29.15 -6.69 -5.78
N SER A 145 29.32 -6.69 -4.45
CA SER A 145 28.21 -6.83 -3.50
C SER A 145 27.23 -5.65 -3.54
N LYS A 146 27.72 -4.40 -3.64
CA LYS A 146 26.87 -3.21 -3.82
C LYS A 146 26.08 -3.28 -5.15
N SER A 147 26.74 -3.62 -6.26
CA SER A 147 26.11 -3.79 -7.58
C SER A 147 25.01 -4.87 -7.56
N LEU A 148 25.22 -5.98 -6.85
CA LEU A 148 24.22 -7.02 -6.69
C LEU A 148 23.00 -6.54 -5.91
N LYS A 149 23.20 -5.85 -4.77
CA LYS A 149 22.11 -5.25 -3.98
C LYS A 149 21.31 -4.23 -4.81
N ALA A 150 21.99 -3.35 -5.53
CA ALA A 150 21.34 -2.35 -6.39
C ALA A 150 20.42 -2.99 -7.45
N ARG A 151 20.87 -4.09 -8.10
CA ARG A 151 20.01 -4.84 -9.04
C ARG A 151 18.78 -5.44 -8.36
N GLN A 152 18.92 -5.97 -7.15
CA GLN A 152 17.79 -6.56 -6.41
C GLN A 152 16.77 -5.50 -5.97
N ILE A 153 17.23 -4.30 -5.61
CA ILE A 153 16.37 -3.15 -5.31
C ILE A 153 15.60 -2.73 -6.57
N ALA A 154 16.27 -2.57 -7.71
CA ALA A 154 15.62 -2.24 -8.98
C ALA A 154 14.56 -3.28 -9.39
N GLU A 155 14.87 -4.58 -9.32
CA GLU A 155 13.91 -5.66 -9.64
C GLU A 155 12.68 -5.65 -8.69
N ARG A 156 12.85 -5.26 -7.41
CA ARG A 156 11.73 -5.05 -6.47
C ARG A 156 10.92 -3.79 -6.80
N GLN A 157 11.56 -2.70 -7.22
CA GLN A 157 10.88 -1.48 -7.68
C GLN A 157 10.05 -1.73 -8.94
N ASP A 158 10.60 -2.43 -9.94
CA ASP A 158 9.88 -2.82 -11.16
C ASP A 158 8.61 -3.64 -10.84
N VAL A 159 8.73 -4.62 -9.94
CA VAL A 159 7.58 -5.42 -9.49
C VAL A 159 6.57 -4.58 -8.69
N GLN A 160 7.01 -3.62 -7.88
CA GLN A 160 6.09 -2.70 -7.19
C GLN A 160 5.35 -1.78 -8.17
N ILE A 161 6.02 -1.27 -9.20
CA ILE A 161 5.40 -0.48 -10.28
C ILE A 161 4.36 -1.34 -11.01
N ALA A 162 4.71 -2.56 -11.38
CA ALA A 162 3.78 -3.50 -12.03
C ALA A 162 2.55 -3.82 -11.14
N HIS A 163 2.75 -4.04 -9.84
CA HIS A 163 1.65 -4.22 -8.88
C HIS A 163 0.73 -2.99 -8.79
N ASN A 164 1.31 -1.79 -8.75
CA ASN A 164 0.56 -0.53 -8.70
C ASN A 164 -0.26 -0.31 -9.98
N MET A 165 0.32 -0.55 -11.15
CA MET A 165 -0.40 -0.48 -12.44
C MET A 165 -1.55 -1.48 -12.49
N GLN A 166 -1.31 -2.76 -12.16
CA GLN A 166 -2.37 -3.77 -12.12
C GLN A 166 -3.52 -3.42 -11.16
N PHE A 167 -3.22 -2.79 -10.02
CA PHE A 167 -4.23 -2.33 -9.07
C PHE A 167 -5.02 -1.12 -9.61
N ASN A 168 -4.37 -0.19 -10.31
CA ASN A 168 -5.02 0.92 -10.97
C ASN A 168 -5.98 0.44 -12.09
N ASP A 169 -5.48 -0.40 -13.00
CA ASP A 169 -6.26 -0.97 -14.11
C ASP A 169 -7.46 -1.77 -13.60
N PHE A 170 -7.27 -2.56 -12.53
CA PHE A 170 -8.34 -3.29 -11.85
C PHE A 170 -9.42 -2.35 -11.30
N ASN A 171 -9.04 -1.25 -10.65
CA ASN A 171 -10.01 -0.30 -10.13
C ASN A 171 -10.75 0.40 -11.27
N GLN A 172 -10.04 0.90 -12.28
CA GLN A 172 -10.64 1.55 -13.44
C GLN A 172 -11.67 0.65 -14.14
N ALA A 173 -11.35 -0.64 -14.36
CA ALA A 173 -12.29 -1.60 -14.95
C ALA A 173 -13.53 -1.83 -14.08
N TRP A 174 -13.36 -1.91 -12.75
CA TRP A 174 -14.49 -2.04 -11.82
C TRP A 174 -15.33 -0.77 -11.69
N ASP A 175 -14.71 0.40 -11.73
CA ASP A 175 -15.40 1.69 -11.67
C ASP A 175 -16.24 1.90 -12.95
N GLN A 176 -15.68 1.62 -14.14
CA GLN A 176 -16.44 1.60 -15.39
C GLN A 176 -17.60 0.59 -15.38
N TYR A 177 -17.38 -0.63 -14.86
CA TYR A 177 -18.44 -1.64 -14.74
C TYR A 177 -19.57 -1.18 -13.80
N MET A 178 -19.22 -0.56 -12.67
CA MET A 178 -20.20 -0.03 -11.71
C MET A 178 -20.95 1.19 -12.27
N GLU A 179 -20.27 2.08 -13.00
CA GLU A 179 -20.87 3.24 -13.67
C GLU A 179 -21.88 2.79 -14.74
N GLU A 180 -21.52 1.80 -15.58
CA GLU A 180 -22.43 1.24 -16.58
C GLU A 180 -23.67 0.60 -15.92
N TYR A 181 -23.48 -0.15 -14.83
CA TYR A 181 -24.58 -0.72 -14.06
C TYR A 181 -25.50 0.38 -13.47
N ASP A 182 -24.94 1.39 -12.82
CA ASP A 182 -25.72 2.49 -12.22
C ASP A 182 -26.42 3.32 -13.31
N ARG A 183 -25.80 3.51 -14.48
CA ARG A 183 -26.40 4.16 -15.68
C ARG A 183 -27.59 3.38 -16.23
N MET A 184 -27.43 2.06 -16.43
CA MET A 184 -28.54 1.19 -16.87
C MET A 184 -29.68 1.18 -15.86
N ALA A 185 -29.36 1.15 -14.55
CA ALA A 185 -30.35 1.19 -13.49
C ALA A 185 -31.14 2.52 -13.49
N GLN A 186 -30.46 3.66 -13.65
CA GLN A 186 -31.10 4.97 -13.79
C GLN A 186 -32.02 5.05 -15.03
N ALA A 187 -31.57 4.54 -16.18
CA ALA A 187 -32.37 4.49 -17.40
C ALA A 187 -33.67 3.67 -17.21
N TYR A 188 -33.58 2.53 -16.51
CA TYR A 188 -34.74 1.69 -16.23
C TYR A 188 -35.71 2.34 -15.22
N VAL A 189 -35.21 3.00 -14.18
CA VAL A 189 -36.04 3.79 -13.25
C VAL A 189 -36.73 4.95 -13.96
N LYS A 190 -36.03 5.65 -14.86
CA LYS A 190 -36.59 6.71 -15.69
C LYS A 190 -37.72 6.19 -16.58
N GLN A 191 -37.48 5.09 -17.31
CA GLN A 191 -38.49 4.46 -18.17
C GLN A 191 -39.74 4.03 -17.38
N MET A 192 -39.58 3.44 -16.19
CA MET A 192 -40.70 3.09 -15.32
C MET A 192 -41.47 4.34 -14.85
N THR A 193 -40.75 5.40 -14.48
CA THR A 193 -41.36 6.66 -14.04
C THR A 193 -42.14 7.34 -15.17
N GLU A 194 -41.58 7.41 -16.38
CA GLU A 194 -42.26 7.93 -17.58
C GLU A 194 -43.52 7.12 -17.92
N LYS A 195 -43.46 5.79 -17.78
CA LYS A 195 -44.64 4.94 -17.93
C LYS A 195 -45.69 5.24 -16.87
N HIS A 196 -45.29 5.37 -15.60
CA HIS A 196 -46.21 5.70 -14.50
C HIS A 196 -46.88 7.06 -14.69
N THR A 197 -46.18 8.08 -15.21
CA THR A 197 -46.78 9.39 -15.50
C THR A 197 -47.76 9.31 -16.68
N ALA A 198 -47.44 8.57 -17.74
CA ALA A 198 -48.35 8.35 -18.86
C ALA A 198 -49.61 7.56 -18.46
N ASP A 199 -49.45 6.49 -17.67
CA ASP A 199 -50.57 5.69 -17.12
C ASP A 199 -51.47 6.55 -16.21
N LEU A 200 -50.89 7.48 -15.44
CA LEU A 200 -51.63 8.39 -14.56
C LEU A 200 -52.39 9.45 -15.36
N ALA A 201 -51.79 10.05 -16.40
CA ALA A 201 -52.47 10.98 -17.30
C ALA A 201 -53.65 10.31 -18.02
N ALA A 202 -53.42 9.13 -18.62
CA ALA A 202 -54.46 8.34 -19.27
C ALA A 202 -55.57 7.87 -18.30
N PHE A 203 -55.27 7.78 -17.00
CA PHE A 203 -56.27 7.52 -15.96
C PHE A 203 -57.08 8.77 -15.62
N GLN A 204 -56.45 9.94 -15.50
CA GLN A 204 -57.13 11.23 -15.30
C GLN A 204 -58.09 11.54 -16.47
N ASP A 205 -57.65 11.35 -17.73
CA ASP A 205 -58.49 11.55 -18.92
C ASP A 205 -59.76 10.68 -18.89
N LYS A 206 -59.61 9.40 -18.53
CA LYS A 206 -60.75 8.46 -18.39
C LYS A 206 -61.71 8.88 -17.27
N LEU A 207 -61.19 9.40 -16.15
CA LEU A 207 -62.04 9.93 -15.09
C LEU A 207 -62.80 11.19 -15.55
N GLN A 208 -62.16 12.07 -16.32
CA GLN A 208 -62.81 13.25 -16.89
C GLN A 208 -63.88 12.88 -17.93
N GLN A 209 -63.66 11.83 -18.73
CA GLN A 209 -64.69 11.24 -19.60
C GLN A 209 -65.87 10.67 -18.80
N GLU A 210 -65.62 9.97 -17.68
CA GLU A 210 -66.68 9.44 -16.79
C GLU A 210 -67.60 10.56 -16.23
N ILE A 211 -67.10 11.78 -16.04
CA ILE A 211 -67.92 12.96 -15.71
C ILE A 211 -68.75 13.41 -16.92
N LEU A 212 -68.11 13.58 -18.08
CA LEU A 212 -68.77 14.10 -19.30
C LEU A 212 -69.93 13.21 -19.78
N GLU A 213 -69.81 11.89 -19.63
CA GLU A 213 -70.85 10.93 -20.01
C GLU A 213 -72.04 10.84 -19.04
N ARG A 214 -71.89 11.34 -17.80
CA ARG A 214 -72.91 11.22 -16.75
C ARG A 214 -73.66 12.54 -16.55
N PRO A 215 -74.88 12.70 -17.10
CA PRO A 215 -75.63 13.94 -16.94
C PRO A 215 -75.93 14.21 -15.46
N PRO A 216 -75.80 15.48 -15.00
CA PRO A 216 -75.99 15.84 -13.60
C PRO A 216 -77.43 15.55 -13.15
N LYS A 217 -77.55 14.87 -12.00
CA LYS A 217 -78.84 14.54 -11.37
C LYS A 217 -79.13 15.54 -10.25
N PHE A 218 -79.98 16.51 -10.56
CA PHE A 218 -80.46 17.51 -9.62
C PHE A 218 -81.49 16.95 -8.63
N SER A 219 -81.63 17.61 -7.48
CA SER A 219 -82.63 17.24 -6.48
C SER A 219 -84.06 17.44 -6.99
N LYS A 220 -85.00 16.74 -6.35
CA LYS A 220 -86.44 16.96 -6.60
C LYS A 220 -86.86 18.39 -6.27
N GLU A 221 -86.26 18.98 -5.24
CA GLU A 221 -86.55 20.33 -4.78
C GLU A 221 -86.17 21.37 -5.85
N LEU A 222 -84.95 21.30 -6.41
CA LEU A 222 -84.55 22.19 -7.50
C LEU A 222 -85.47 22.04 -8.72
N ILE A 223 -85.83 20.80 -9.08
CA ILE A 223 -86.76 20.52 -10.18
C ILE A 223 -88.15 21.12 -9.90
N GLU A 224 -88.61 21.14 -8.65
CA GLU A 224 -89.87 21.74 -8.24
C GLU A 224 -89.82 23.28 -8.24
N TRP A 225 -88.72 23.89 -7.78
CA TRP A 225 -88.46 25.32 -7.93
C TRP A 225 -88.45 25.76 -9.40
N ARG A 226 -87.74 25.02 -10.28
CA ARG A 226 -87.74 25.26 -11.74
C ARG A 226 -89.13 25.10 -12.37
N ARG A 227 -89.93 24.11 -11.95
CA ARG A 227 -91.35 23.98 -12.37
C ARG A 227 -92.25 25.10 -11.83
N ARG A 228 -91.96 25.66 -10.64
CA ARG A 228 -92.70 26.80 -10.09
C ARG A 228 -92.33 28.09 -10.85
N GLN A 229 -91.06 28.31 -11.16
CA GLN A 229 -90.56 29.39 -12.00
C GLN A 229 -91.28 29.43 -13.36
N HIS A 230 -91.30 28.31 -14.09
CA HIS A 230 -91.96 28.23 -15.40
C HIS A 230 -93.46 28.52 -15.33
N ARG A 231 -94.18 28.02 -14.32
CA ARG A 231 -95.61 28.28 -14.14
C ARG A 231 -95.91 29.75 -13.87
N LEU A 232 -95.13 30.41 -13.01
CA LEU A 232 -95.29 31.85 -12.73
C LEU A 232 -94.98 32.72 -13.96
N ALA A 233 -93.97 32.34 -14.75
CA ALA A 233 -93.65 33.01 -16.00
C ALA A 233 -94.79 32.86 -17.04
N GLN A 234 -95.39 31.68 -17.17
CA GLN A 234 -96.57 31.45 -18.02
C GLN A 234 -97.79 32.27 -17.58
N GLN A 235 -97.95 32.48 -16.27
CA GLN A 235 -98.99 33.36 -15.68
C GLN A 235 -98.68 34.86 -15.82
N LYS A 236 -97.56 35.23 -16.47
CA LYS A 236 -97.05 36.61 -16.60
C LYS A 236 -96.71 37.30 -15.27
N SER A 237 -96.59 36.55 -14.17
CA SER A 237 -96.13 37.05 -12.87
C SER A 237 -94.59 37.11 -12.84
N TYR A 238 -94.02 38.04 -13.61
CA TYR A 238 -92.57 38.08 -13.85
C TYR A 238 -91.76 38.43 -12.60
N THR A 239 -92.28 39.28 -11.71
CA THR A 239 -91.60 39.67 -10.47
C THR A 239 -91.49 38.52 -9.48
N GLU A 240 -92.52 37.68 -9.38
CA GLU A 240 -92.50 36.45 -8.58
C GLU A 240 -91.64 35.37 -9.25
N ALA A 241 -91.77 35.19 -10.58
CA ALA A 241 -90.94 34.26 -11.34
C ALA A 241 -89.44 34.57 -11.20
N GLN A 242 -89.05 35.86 -11.14
CA GLN A 242 -87.67 36.28 -10.92
C GLN A 242 -87.16 35.93 -9.52
N LYS A 243 -87.99 36.07 -8.47
CA LYS A 243 -87.63 35.64 -7.11
C LYS A 243 -87.42 34.12 -7.04
N ILE A 244 -88.31 33.34 -7.66
CA ILE A 244 -88.14 31.88 -7.74
C ILE A 244 -86.93 31.50 -8.59
N LYS A 245 -86.62 32.26 -9.66
CA LYS A 245 -85.40 32.06 -10.46
C LYS A 245 -84.14 32.23 -9.61
N GLN A 246 -84.04 33.26 -8.77
CA GLN A 246 -82.88 33.47 -7.89
C GLN A 246 -82.67 32.28 -6.95
N ILE A 247 -83.72 31.85 -6.24
CA ILE A 247 -83.68 30.67 -5.36
C ILE A 247 -83.26 29.41 -6.13
N ALA A 248 -83.83 29.19 -7.32
CA ALA A 248 -83.48 28.04 -8.15
C ALA A 248 -82.04 28.10 -8.70
N ASP A 249 -81.53 29.29 -9.06
CA ASP A 249 -80.15 29.46 -9.53
C ASP A 249 -79.14 29.25 -8.38
N GLU A 250 -79.46 29.70 -7.16
CA GLU A 250 -78.66 29.49 -5.95
C GLU A 250 -78.60 28.00 -5.56
N VAL A 251 -79.75 27.32 -5.47
CA VAL A 251 -79.82 25.88 -5.19
C VAL A 251 -79.11 25.07 -6.28
N GLU A 252 -79.21 25.47 -7.56
CA GLU A 252 -78.48 24.81 -8.64
C GLU A 252 -76.97 25.00 -8.54
N ALA A 253 -76.49 26.19 -8.16
CA ALA A 253 -75.07 26.45 -7.95
C ALA A 253 -74.52 25.60 -6.79
N ASP A 254 -75.26 25.53 -5.67
CA ASP A 254 -74.92 24.71 -4.50
C ASP A 254 -74.88 23.21 -4.83
N GLU A 255 -75.89 22.69 -5.54
CA GLU A 255 -75.93 21.29 -5.95
C GLU A 255 -74.81 20.94 -6.94
N ARG A 256 -74.52 21.82 -7.92
CA ARG A 256 -73.38 21.66 -8.84
C ARG A 256 -72.05 21.68 -8.09
N SER A 257 -71.90 22.55 -7.08
CA SER A 257 -70.69 22.63 -6.27
C SER A 257 -70.48 21.35 -5.45
N LYS A 258 -71.50 20.91 -4.71
CA LYS A 258 -71.48 19.68 -3.90
C LYS A 258 -71.20 18.43 -4.75
N MET A 259 -71.88 18.29 -5.89
CA MET A 259 -71.59 17.23 -6.86
C MET A 259 -70.14 17.30 -7.33
N GLY A 260 -69.62 18.50 -7.64
CA GLY A 260 -68.22 18.71 -8.00
C GLY A 260 -67.24 18.27 -6.92
N ASP A 261 -67.52 18.54 -5.63
CA ASP A 261 -66.71 18.08 -4.50
C ASP A 261 -66.78 16.58 -4.28
N GLU A 262 -67.96 15.96 -4.44
CA GLU A 262 -68.11 14.51 -4.41
C GLU A 262 -67.28 13.83 -5.51
N TRP A 263 -67.34 14.32 -6.76
CA TRP A 263 -66.49 13.82 -7.84
C TRP A 263 -65.00 14.03 -7.54
N ARG A 264 -64.60 15.23 -7.09
CA ARG A 264 -63.22 15.53 -6.69
C ARG A 264 -62.70 14.56 -5.62
N THR A 265 -63.47 14.29 -4.57
CA THR A 265 -63.05 13.39 -3.48
C THR A 265 -63.00 11.93 -3.92
N VAL A 266 -63.94 11.45 -4.75
CA VAL A 266 -63.90 10.11 -5.33
C VAL A 266 -62.69 9.95 -6.26
N PHE A 267 -62.38 10.96 -7.07
CA PHE A 267 -61.25 10.93 -8.01
C PHE A 267 -59.92 10.99 -7.28
N ALA A 268 -59.77 11.87 -6.28
CA ALA A 268 -58.58 11.91 -5.43
C ALA A 268 -58.32 10.56 -4.73
N ARG A 269 -59.37 9.85 -4.27
CA ARG A 269 -59.24 8.49 -3.71
C ARG A 269 -58.80 7.45 -4.75
N LYS A 270 -59.40 7.47 -5.96
CA LYS A 270 -59.02 6.58 -7.06
C LYS A 270 -57.56 6.81 -7.50
N GLU A 271 -57.18 8.07 -7.67
CA GLU A 271 -55.85 8.51 -8.10
C GLU A 271 -54.77 8.23 -7.04
N ALA A 272 -55.06 8.48 -5.76
CA ALA A 272 -54.16 8.15 -4.64
C ALA A 272 -53.86 6.65 -4.58
N LYS A 273 -54.86 5.79 -4.85
CA LYS A 273 -54.66 4.33 -4.91
C LYS A 273 -53.73 3.93 -6.06
N LEU A 274 -53.85 4.55 -7.24
CA LEU A 274 -52.95 4.30 -8.38
C LEU A 274 -51.52 4.79 -8.05
N ARG A 275 -51.37 6.00 -7.51
CA ARG A 275 -50.06 6.52 -7.06
C ARG A 275 -49.41 5.62 -6.02
N GLN A 276 -50.17 5.10 -5.06
CA GLN A 276 -49.65 4.18 -4.04
C GLN A 276 -49.14 2.87 -4.65
N GLN A 277 -49.81 2.34 -5.67
CA GLN A 277 -49.36 1.15 -6.40
C GLN A 277 -48.07 1.43 -7.18
N GLN A 278 -48.01 2.54 -7.91
CA GLN A 278 -46.82 2.99 -8.65
C GLN A 278 -45.62 3.21 -7.72
N GLN A 279 -45.83 3.88 -6.59
CA GLN A 279 -44.80 4.11 -5.57
C GLN A 279 -44.28 2.79 -4.95
N ALA A 280 -45.17 1.82 -4.70
CA ALA A 280 -44.78 0.51 -4.18
C ALA A 280 -43.97 -0.31 -5.21
N GLU A 281 -44.35 -0.24 -6.50
CA GLU A 281 -43.60 -0.87 -7.59
C GLU A 281 -42.18 -0.27 -7.72
N LEU A 282 -42.09 1.06 -7.75
CA LEU A 282 -40.81 1.78 -7.86
C LEU A 282 -39.92 1.56 -6.63
N ALA A 283 -40.47 1.55 -5.41
CA ALA A 283 -39.74 1.20 -4.20
C ALA A 283 -39.22 -0.25 -4.21
N ALA A 284 -40.02 -1.20 -4.73
CA ALA A 284 -39.59 -2.58 -4.89
C ALA A 284 -38.48 -2.73 -5.95
N LEU A 285 -38.53 -1.93 -7.02
CA LEU A 285 -37.47 -1.87 -8.03
C LEU A 285 -36.15 -1.33 -7.44
N LEU A 286 -36.18 -0.16 -6.79
CA LEU A 286 -35.00 0.44 -6.15
C LEU A 286 -34.34 -0.53 -5.17
N LYS A 287 -35.13 -1.22 -4.33
CA LYS A 287 -34.62 -2.23 -3.39
C LYS A 287 -33.90 -3.41 -4.08
N ARG A 288 -34.33 -3.80 -5.29
CA ARG A 288 -33.64 -4.83 -6.10
C ARG A 288 -32.33 -4.31 -6.69
N ILE A 289 -32.34 -3.06 -7.19
CA ILE A 289 -31.16 -2.39 -7.72
C ILE A 289 -30.09 -2.26 -6.64
N ASP A 290 -30.45 -1.80 -5.43
CA ASP A 290 -29.56 -1.71 -4.28
C ASP A 290 -29.01 -3.08 -3.85
N GLY A 291 -29.85 -4.12 -3.86
CA GLY A 291 -29.44 -5.49 -3.53
C GLY A 291 -28.38 -6.03 -4.50
N ARG A 292 -28.62 -5.87 -5.81
CA ARG A 292 -27.66 -6.19 -6.87
C ARG A 292 -26.37 -5.37 -6.76
N ARG A 293 -26.48 -4.06 -6.53
CA ARG A 293 -25.33 -3.14 -6.37
C ARG A 293 -24.43 -3.55 -5.20
N LYS A 294 -25.02 -3.92 -4.06
CA LYS A 294 -24.29 -4.46 -2.90
C LYS A 294 -23.58 -5.78 -3.23
N GLU A 295 -24.14 -6.61 -4.10
CA GLU A 295 -23.48 -7.85 -4.53
C GLU A 295 -22.27 -7.60 -5.44
N HIS A 296 -22.38 -6.67 -6.39
CA HIS A 296 -21.22 -6.26 -7.21
C HIS A 296 -20.09 -5.64 -6.37
N LEU A 297 -20.41 -4.86 -5.34
CA LEU A 297 -19.41 -4.34 -4.39
C LEU A 297 -18.73 -5.47 -3.58
N LYS A 298 -19.45 -6.54 -3.20
CA LYS A 298 -18.82 -7.72 -2.58
C LYS A 298 -17.89 -8.44 -3.57
N GLN A 299 -18.29 -8.58 -4.82
CA GLN A 299 -17.47 -9.19 -5.88
C GLN A 299 -16.16 -8.41 -6.08
N ARG A 300 -16.23 -7.08 -6.26
CA ARG A 300 -15.05 -6.20 -6.29
C ARG A 300 -14.12 -6.40 -5.09
N ASN A 301 -14.68 -6.48 -3.88
CA ASN A 301 -13.91 -6.69 -2.66
C ASN A 301 -13.23 -8.08 -2.60
N LEU A 302 -13.87 -9.13 -3.12
CA LEU A 302 -13.28 -10.47 -3.21
C LEU A 302 -12.18 -10.53 -4.25
N ASP A 303 -12.39 -9.94 -5.43
CA ASP A 303 -11.41 -9.96 -6.52
C ASP A 303 -10.21 -9.03 -6.25
N SER A 304 -10.44 -7.91 -5.55
CA SER A 304 -9.37 -7.05 -5.01
C SER A 304 -8.48 -7.83 -4.03
N LYS A 305 -9.07 -8.57 -3.07
CA LYS A 305 -8.32 -9.45 -2.16
C LYS A 305 -7.54 -10.52 -2.91
N ARG A 306 -8.11 -11.12 -3.96
CA ARG A 306 -7.41 -12.10 -4.82
C ARG A 306 -6.26 -11.48 -5.61
N LEU A 307 -6.38 -10.24 -6.08
CA LEU A 307 -5.30 -9.50 -6.74
C LEU A 307 -4.17 -9.22 -5.75
N LEU A 308 -4.48 -8.63 -4.59
CA LEU A 308 -3.49 -8.36 -3.53
C LEU A 308 -2.77 -9.62 -3.05
N GLN A 309 -3.49 -10.74 -2.91
CA GLN A 309 -2.86 -12.02 -2.55
C GLN A 309 -1.92 -12.54 -3.65
N ARG A 310 -2.27 -12.40 -4.93
CA ARG A 310 -1.36 -12.76 -6.05
C ARG A 310 -0.11 -11.89 -6.03
N ASN A 311 -0.24 -10.59 -5.84
CA ASN A 311 0.89 -9.65 -5.78
C ASN A 311 1.81 -9.97 -4.59
N ARG A 312 1.23 -10.28 -3.42
CA ARG A 312 1.99 -10.75 -2.25
C ARG A 312 2.73 -12.06 -2.50
N ASN A 313 2.10 -13.00 -3.22
CA ASN A 313 2.76 -14.26 -3.60
C ASN A 313 3.93 -14.02 -4.57
N VAL A 314 3.75 -13.14 -5.57
CA VAL A 314 4.82 -12.75 -6.52
C VAL A 314 6.01 -12.13 -5.78
N GLN A 315 5.74 -11.20 -4.85
CA GLN A 315 6.78 -10.59 -4.03
C GLN A 315 7.53 -11.63 -3.16
N SER A 316 6.82 -12.54 -2.50
CA SER A 316 7.44 -13.58 -1.66
C SER A 316 8.30 -14.55 -2.48
N VAL A 317 7.88 -14.90 -3.70
CA VAL A 317 8.68 -15.72 -4.64
C VAL A 317 9.91 -14.95 -5.12
N LEU A 318 9.78 -13.65 -5.43
CA LEU A 318 10.90 -12.80 -5.80
C LEU A 318 11.94 -12.71 -4.67
N GLU A 319 11.52 -12.43 -3.44
CA GLU A 319 12.41 -12.30 -2.28
C GLU A 319 13.14 -13.63 -2.01
N SER A 320 12.43 -14.76 -2.10
CA SER A 320 13.03 -16.11 -1.97
C SER A 320 14.09 -16.38 -3.06
N LYS A 321 13.79 -16.02 -4.32
CA LYS A 321 14.74 -16.10 -5.45
C LYS A 321 15.96 -15.21 -5.21
N GLN A 322 15.75 -13.97 -4.78
CA GLN A 322 16.82 -13.00 -4.55
C GLN A 322 17.75 -13.41 -3.41
N VAL A 323 17.24 -14.01 -2.32
CA VAL A 323 18.07 -14.57 -1.25
C VAL A 323 18.93 -15.72 -1.76
N ALA A 324 18.35 -16.69 -2.47
CA ALA A 324 19.10 -17.82 -3.02
C ALA A 324 20.16 -17.38 -4.06
N GLU A 325 19.81 -16.44 -4.95
CA GLU A 325 20.73 -15.85 -5.91
C GLU A 325 21.85 -15.06 -5.23
N ALA A 326 21.54 -14.29 -4.18
CA ALA A 326 22.52 -13.53 -3.42
C ALA A 326 23.54 -14.45 -2.75
N THR A 327 23.10 -15.50 -2.06
CA THR A 327 24.00 -16.47 -1.42
C THR A 327 24.95 -17.09 -2.43
N LYS A 328 24.43 -17.56 -3.57
CA LYS A 328 25.25 -18.16 -4.62
C LYS A 328 26.23 -17.14 -5.22
N LYS A 329 25.77 -15.94 -5.61
CA LYS A 329 26.64 -14.93 -6.21
C LYS A 329 27.69 -14.41 -5.23
N ILE A 330 27.40 -14.25 -3.95
CA ILE A 330 28.40 -13.87 -2.94
C ILE A 330 29.48 -14.96 -2.82
N GLN A 331 29.10 -16.25 -2.90
CA GLN A 331 30.06 -17.35 -2.93
C GLN A 331 30.89 -17.33 -4.23
N ASP A 332 30.26 -17.14 -5.40
CA ASP A 332 30.95 -17.05 -6.69
C ASP A 332 31.94 -15.86 -6.74
N ILE A 333 31.55 -14.69 -6.22
CA ILE A 333 32.41 -13.50 -6.08
C ILE A 333 33.59 -13.82 -5.14
N LYS A 334 33.33 -14.45 -3.99
CA LYS A 334 34.39 -14.83 -3.04
C LYS A 334 35.38 -15.79 -3.69
N MET A 335 34.91 -16.81 -4.41
CA MET A 335 35.76 -17.77 -5.13
C MET A 335 36.53 -17.14 -6.28
N GLY A 336 35.92 -16.23 -7.04
CA GLY A 336 36.56 -15.51 -8.14
C GLY A 336 37.67 -14.55 -7.68
N LEU A 337 37.65 -14.13 -6.42
CA LEU A 337 38.67 -13.28 -5.81
C LEU A 337 39.74 -14.06 -5.03
N MET A 338 39.58 -15.37 -4.83
CA MET A 338 40.61 -16.20 -4.18
C MET A 338 41.84 -16.38 -5.09
N PRO A 339 43.01 -16.66 -4.51
CA PRO A 339 44.17 -17.08 -5.29
C PRO A 339 43.84 -18.26 -6.20
N ARG A 340 44.27 -18.19 -7.46
CA ARG A 340 44.32 -19.39 -8.30
C ARG A 340 45.42 -20.29 -7.74
N GLU A 341 45.03 -21.38 -7.07
CA GLU A 341 45.98 -22.40 -6.63
C GLU A 341 46.76 -22.94 -7.83
N ARG A 342 47.99 -22.44 -8.04
CA ARG A 342 49.00 -23.21 -8.75
C ARG A 342 49.28 -24.43 -7.90
N ALA A 343 49.16 -25.63 -8.48
CA ALA A 343 49.41 -26.88 -7.80
C ALA A 343 50.76 -26.82 -7.07
N ALA A 344 50.73 -26.93 -5.75
CA ALA A 344 51.91 -26.72 -4.91
C ALA A 344 53.07 -27.64 -5.37
N PRO A 345 54.30 -27.12 -5.54
CA PRO A 345 55.44 -27.99 -5.75
C PRO A 345 55.59 -28.87 -4.52
N ARG A 346 55.60 -30.20 -4.73
CA ARG A 346 55.68 -31.19 -3.65
C ARG A 346 57.03 -31.04 -2.92
N GLY A 347 57.06 -30.32 -1.79
CA GLY A 347 58.31 -30.12 -1.05
C GLY A 347 58.26 -29.26 0.23
N PHE A 348 57.24 -28.43 0.44
CA PHE A 348 57.22 -27.40 1.50
C PHE A 348 57.05 -27.88 2.97
N ASN A 349 57.39 -29.13 3.29
CA ASN A 349 57.52 -29.64 4.66
C ASN A 349 58.94 -30.16 4.97
N ALA A 350 59.95 -29.58 4.32
CA ALA A 350 61.36 -29.84 4.60
C ALA A 350 62.00 -28.67 5.36
N ILE A 351 62.11 -28.81 6.69
CA ILE A 351 63.00 -27.96 7.51
C ILE A 351 64.41 -28.01 6.88
N PRO A 352 65.07 -26.86 6.62
CA PRO A 352 66.41 -26.84 6.03
C PRO A 352 67.38 -27.74 6.80
N PRO A 353 68.29 -28.46 6.12
CA PRO A 353 69.17 -29.43 6.80
C PRO A 353 70.03 -28.78 7.90
N GLN A 354 70.31 -27.48 7.78
CA GLN A 354 71.04 -26.67 8.76
C GLN A 354 70.24 -26.37 10.05
N ALA A 355 68.91 -26.48 10.03
CA ALA A 355 68.02 -26.21 11.16
C ALA A 355 67.55 -27.48 11.89
N ARG A 356 68.08 -28.65 11.55
CA ARG A 356 67.80 -29.91 12.26
C ARG A 356 68.63 -30.00 13.55
N VAL A 357 67.97 -29.79 14.70
CA VAL A 357 68.59 -30.02 16.02
C VAL A 357 68.94 -31.51 16.20
N ILE A 358 70.23 -31.83 16.20
CA ILE A 358 70.72 -33.17 16.52
C ILE A 358 70.61 -33.39 18.03
N ARG A 359 69.54 -34.06 18.48
CA ARG A 359 69.49 -34.60 19.85
C ARG A 359 70.52 -35.73 19.98
N ALA A 360 71.50 -35.55 20.86
CA ALA A 360 72.49 -36.58 21.16
C ALA A 360 71.81 -37.84 21.75
N LYS A 361 72.11 -39.02 21.17
CA LYS A 361 71.73 -40.31 21.74
C LYS A 361 72.51 -40.55 23.04
N LYS A 362 71.83 -40.76 24.16
CA LYS A 362 72.46 -41.33 25.36
C LYS A 362 72.81 -42.80 25.11
N PRO A 363 74.00 -43.30 25.53
CA PRO A 363 74.40 -44.68 25.32
C PRO A 363 73.61 -45.64 26.20
N SER A 364 73.36 -46.84 25.67
CA SER A 364 72.68 -47.95 26.36
C SER A 364 73.64 -48.76 27.24
N THR A 365 73.31 -48.95 28.51
CA THR A 365 73.97 -49.91 29.40
C THR A 365 73.09 -51.15 29.61
N SER A 366 73.70 -52.34 29.60
CA SER A 366 73.00 -53.63 29.59
C SER A 366 72.75 -54.23 30.98
N ARG A 367 71.70 -55.06 31.06
CA ARG A 367 71.24 -55.89 32.19
C ARG A 367 72.32 -56.57 33.04
N HIS A 368 72.07 -56.63 34.35
CA HIS A 368 71.97 -57.80 35.27
C HIS A 368 71.58 -57.26 36.69
N ALA A 369 70.88 -57.93 37.61
CA ALA A 369 70.09 -59.19 37.60
C ALA A 369 69.01 -59.20 38.73
N GLU A 370 68.29 -60.33 38.89
CA GLU A 370 67.61 -60.90 40.08
C GLU A 370 66.67 -60.09 41.03
N LEU A 371 65.35 -60.30 40.84
CA LEU A 371 64.35 -60.95 41.75
C LEU A 371 64.29 -60.65 43.29
N PRO A 372 63.15 -60.93 43.98
CA PRO A 372 61.72 -60.75 43.62
C PRO A 372 60.82 -60.23 44.79
N SER A 373 59.54 -59.92 44.53
CA SER A 373 58.33 -60.36 45.30
C SER A 373 57.16 -59.35 45.31
N ALA A 374 55.91 -59.89 45.31
CA ALA A 374 54.64 -59.35 45.85
C ALA A 374 54.10 -57.96 45.35
N THR A 375 52.80 -57.71 45.10
CA THR A 375 51.55 -58.52 45.20
C THR A 375 50.40 -57.86 44.41
N SER A 376 49.33 -58.65 44.13
CA SER A 376 47.92 -58.24 43.86
C SER A 376 47.58 -57.25 42.73
N SER A 377 47.19 -57.79 41.55
CA SER A 377 45.79 -58.05 41.08
C SER A 377 44.67 -57.00 41.34
N PRO A 378 43.51 -57.06 40.64
CA PRO A 378 43.25 -56.33 39.39
C PRO A 378 41.85 -55.64 39.37
N ILE A 379 41.32 -55.25 38.19
CA ILE A 379 39.91 -55.44 37.69
C ILE A 379 39.40 -54.28 36.82
N ASP A 380 38.79 -54.68 35.69
CA ASP A 380 37.82 -54.08 34.75
C ASP A 380 37.77 -52.55 34.45
N SER A 381 37.62 -52.09 33.19
CA SER A 381 36.89 -52.57 32.00
C SER A 381 35.42 -52.11 31.91
N GLN A 382 35.01 -51.78 30.69
CA GLN A 382 33.67 -51.34 30.26
C GLN A 382 33.29 -49.91 30.73
N ARG A 383 32.47 -49.14 29.99
CA ARG A 383 31.72 -49.46 28.75
C ARG A 383 31.51 -48.21 27.89
#